data_AF-A0A0A2DL94-F1
#
_entry.id   AF-A0A0A2DL94-F1
#
_cell.length_a   1.000
_cell.length_b   1.000
_cell.length_c   1.000
_cell.angle_alpha   90.00
_cell.angle_beta   90.00
_cell.angle_gamma   90.00
#
_symmetry.space_group_name_H-M   'P 1'
#
loop_
_entity.id
_entity.type
_entity.pdbx_description
1 polymer ?
#
loop_
_entity_poly.entity_id
_entity_poly.type
_entity_poly.pdbx_seq_one_letter_code
_entity_poly.pdbx_strand_id
1 'polypeptide(L)'
;MTEQVPAMAEQMPTIDQFRPAVLNILSDGHERSMNDIRRRVADSLDMSQELRNERISSGQLRYGNRINWACSALTLAGLLERPRRGHYRITENGRSVAQRSLSEYSEKDMLEWADWRTYQTEISQRKQSDSLESSRDGDREDTADPVERLSAGERDFNAQTETALRSRLQKASPEFFEKAVIELLWAMGYGGAYGEKQHVGRSGDGGIDGVIRQDALGLTNVYIQAKRYADHNKVGDPEIRNFIGALDSHGANLGVFITTSSFQDRAKTTAANYRHGRIVLIDGLKLTSLMLSYGVAVHKTREFVLYKIDDDFFEDDLA
;
A
#
# COMPACT_ATOMS: atom_id res chain seq x y z
N MET A 1 25.13 23.27 -23.27
CA MET A 1 23.72 23.48 -23.66
C MET A 1 22.99 22.24 -23.18
N THR A 2 22.44 22.30 -21.98
CA THR A 2 21.78 21.15 -21.34
C THR A 2 20.33 21.22 -21.79
N GLU A 3 19.94 20.38 -22.75
CA GLU A 3 18.55 20.24 -23.15
C GLU A 3 17.73 19.77 -21.95
N GLN A 4 16.71 20.55 -21.63
CA GLN A 4 15.69 20.18 -20.65
C GLN A 4 14.91 18.99 -21.20
N VAL A 5 15.05 17.83 -20.54
CA VAL A 5 14.13 16.70 -20.73
C VAL A 5 12.73 17.18 -20.37
N PRO A 6 11.70 17.00 -21.22
CA PRO A 6 10.36 17.50 -20.94
C PRO A 6 9.81 16.81 -19.68
N ALA A 7 9.22 17.61 -18.79
CA ALA A 7 8.78 17.25 -17.44
C ALA A 7 7.72 16.12 -17.35
N MET A 8 7.27 15.54 -18.47
CA MET A 8 6.33 14.41 -18.49
C MET A 8 7.00 13.04 -18.33
N ALA A 9 8.34 12.94 -18.43
CA ALA A 9 9.04 11.65 -18.39
C ALA A 9 9.15 11.01 -16.99
N GLU A 10 8.92 11.78 -15.91
CA GLU A 10 9.17 11.33 -14.53
C GLU A 10 7.90 11.11 -13.68
N GLN A 11 6.71 11.51 -14.16
CA GLN A 11 5.47 11.40 -13.40
C GLN A 11 4.43 10.53 -14.10
N MET A 12 3.78 9.63 -13.36
CA MET A 12 2.73 8.75 -13.88
C MET A 12 1.57 9.58 -14.49
N PRO A 13 1.25 9.40 -15.80
CA PRO A 13 0.14 10.11 -16.42
C PRO A 13 -1.20 9.81 -15.75
N THR A 14 -2.09 10.80 -15.76
CA THR A 14 -3.45 10.68 -15.22
C THR A 14 -4.36 9.91 -16.18
N ILE A 15 -5.56 9.50 -15.73
CA ILE A 15 -6.54 8.87 -16.62
C ILE A 15 -6.87 9.82 -17.80
N ASP A 16 -7.02 11.11 -17.51
CA ASP A 16 -7.34 12.16 -18.49
C ASP A 16 -6.25 12.31 -19.56
N GLN A 17 -4.98 12.16 -19.19
CA GLN A 17 -3.85 12.15 -20.13
C GLN A 17 -3.74 10.83 -20.92
N PHE A 18 -4.17 9.71 -20.33
CA PHE A 18 -4.22 8.42 -21.06
C PHE A 18 -5.35 8.36 -22.09
N ARG A 19 -6.48 9.06 -21.91
CA ARG A 19 -7.62 9.01 -22.85
C ARG A 19 -7.22 9.41 -24.29
N PRO A 20 -6.59 10.58 -24.56
CA PRO A 20 -6.12 10.92 -25.90
C PRO A 20 -5.09 9.94 -26.47
N ALA A 21 -4.16 9.46 -25.63
CA ALA A 21 -3.15 8.49 -26.06
C ALA A 21 -3.78 7.17 -26.54
N VAL A 22 -4.80 6.67 -25.83
CA VAL A 22 -5.57 5.49 -26.24
C VAL A 22 -6.26 5.72 -27.59
N LEU A 23 -6.92 6.87 -27.76
CA LEU A 23 -7.59 7.20 -29.03
C LEU A 23 -6.60 7.29 -30.20
N ASN A 24 -5.42 7.89 -29.97
CA ASN A 24 -4.38 7.99 -31.00
C ASN A 24 -3.86 6.60 -31.41
N ILE A 25 -3.62 5.69 -30.47
CA ILE A 25 -3.17 4.32 -30.75
C ILE A 25 -4.21 3.50 -31.54
N LEU A 26 -5.50 3.78 -31.34
CA LEU A 26 -6.60 3.09 -32.01
C LEU A 26 -7.10 3.80 -33.27
N SER A 27 -6.52 4.96 -33.62
CA SER A 27 -6.96 5.81 -34.74
C SER A 27 -6.95 5.09 -36.10
N ASP A 28 -6.13 4.04 -36.24
CA ASP A 28 -6.05 3.17 -37.41
C ASP A 28 -7.30 2.29 -37.62
N GLY A 29 -8.26 2.28 -36.68
CA GLY A 29 -9.50 1.52 -36.77
C GLY A 29 -9.35 0.02 -36.52
N HIS A 30 -8.14 -0.47 -36.22
CA HIS A 30 -7.92 -1.88 -35.98
C HIS A 30 -8.39 -2.27 -34.57
N GLU A 31 -8.95 -3.47 -34.48
CA GLU A 31 -9.23 -4.07 -33.18
C GLU A 31 -7.93 -4.45 -32.47
N ARG A 32 -7.78 -4.01 -31.21
CA ARG A 32 -6.60 -4.32 -30.39
C ARG A 32 -6.99 -4.90 -29.05
N SER A 33 -6.19 -5.84 -28.55
CA SER A 33 -6.33 -6.33 -27.18
C SER A 33 -5.91 -5.26 -26.18
N MET A 34 -6.48 -5.30 -24.97
CA MET A 34 -6.09 -4.41 -23.88
C MET A 34 -4.59 -4.48 -23.57
N ASN A 35 -3.97 -5.65 -23.66
CA ASN A 35 -2.53 -5.79 -23.46
C ASN A 35 -1.71 -5.08 -24.56
N ASP A 36 -2.17 -5.15 -25.82
CA ASP A 36 -1.53 -4.42 -26.92
C ASP A 36 -1.69 -2.91 -26.76
N ILE A 37 -2.89 -2.45 -26.36
CA ILE A 37 -3.17 -1.03 -26.08
C ILE A 37 -2.26 -0.52 -24.96
N ARG A 38 -2.20 -1.21 -23.82
CA ARG A 38 -1.34 -0.80 -22.69
C ARG A 38 0.12 -0.66 -23.10
N ARG A 39 0.65 -1.63 -23.86
CA ARG A 39 2.02 -1.60 -24.35
C ARG A 39 2.26 -0.41 -25.28
N ARG A 40 1.42 -0.26 -26.30
CA ARG A 40 1.56 0.80 -27.31
C ARG A 40 1.40 2.20 -26.73
N VAL A 41 0.45 2.39 -25.81
CA VAL A 41 0.28 3.66 -25.11
C VAL A 41 1.53 3.98 -24.28
N ALA A 42 2.04 3.01 -23.51
CA ALA A 42 3.26 3.21 -22.74
C ALA A 42 4.49 3.51 -23.62
N ASP A 43 4.57 2.90 -24.80
CA ASP A 43 5.62 3.15 -25.79
C ASP A 43 5.47 4.54 -26.43
N SER A 44 4.24 4.95 -26.79
CA SER A 44 3.98 6.26 -27.41
C SER A 44 4.23 7.46 -26.48
N LEU A 45 4.18 7.22 -25.17
CA LEU A 45 4.43 8.23 -24.13
C LEU A 45 5.87 8.14 -23.58
N ASP A 46 6.73 7.31 -24.18
CA ASP A 46 8.12 7.09 -23.75
C ASP A 46 8.25 6.79 -22.24
N MET A 47 7.31 6.02 -21.68
CA MET A 47 7.28 5.76 -20.24
C MET A 47 8.49 4.97 -19.75
N SER A 48 9.14 5.45 -18.69
CA SER A 48 10.27 4.79 -18.05
C SER A 48 9.91 3.41 -17.49
N GLN A 49 10.91 2.53 -17.33
CA GLN A 49 10.70 1.20 -16.77
C GLN A 49 10.23 1.25 -15.31
N GLU A 50 10.60 2.29 -14.57
CA GLU A 50 10.16 2.52 -13.20
C GLU A 50 8.65 2.76 -13.14
N LEU A 51 8.13 3.65 -13.98
CA LEU A 51 6.68 3.91 -14.10
C LEU A 51 5.93 2.66 -14.59
N ARG A 52 6.49 1.91 -15.54
CA ARG A 52 5.90 0.65 -16.03
C ARG A 52 5.84 -0.43 -14.95
N ASN A 53 6.71 -0.39 -13.95
CA ASN A 53 6.75 -1.36 -12.85
C ASN A 53 5.99 -0.91 -11.61
N GLU A 54 5.51 0.34 -11.56
CA GLU A 54 4.76 0.85 -10.42
C GLU A 54 3.44 0.08 -10.24
N ARG A 55 3.18 -0.37 -9.00
CA ARG A 55 1.97 -1.14 -8.65
C ARG A 55 1.11 -0.39 -7.65
N ILE A 56 -0.19 -0.53 -7.80
CA ILE A 56 -1.17 -0.14 -6.77
C ILE A 56 -1.26 -1.22 -5.69
N SER A 57 -1.92 -0.91 -4.57
CA SER A 57 -2.12 -1.80 -3.42
C SER A 57 -2.71 -3.17 -3.77
N SER A 58 -3.57 -3.24 -4.80
CA SER A 58 -4.13 -4.49 -5.32
C SER A 58 -3.13 -5.36 -6.10
N GLY A 59 -1.90 -4.91 -6.26
CA GLY A 59 -0.84 -5.58 -7.01
C GLY A 59 -0.89 -5.34 -8.52
N GLN A 60 -1.89 -4.64 -9.05
CA GLN A 60 -1.96 -4.31 -10.49
C GLN A 60 -0.96 -3.21 -10.86
N LEU A 61 -0.48 -3.20 -12.12
CA LEU A 61 0.35 -2.11 -12.64
C LEU A 61 -0.48 -0.83 -12.73
N ARG A 62 0.02 0.27 -12.15
CA ARG A 62 -0.74 1.53 -12.04
C ARG A 62 -1.14 2.08 -13.42
N TYR A 63 -0.18 2.19 -14.34
CA TYR A 63 -0.47 2.67 -15.70
C TYR A 63 -1.47 1.74 -16.41
N GLY A 64 -1.33 0.43 -16.25
CA GLY A 64 -2.23 -0.56 -16.84
C GLY A 64 -3.66 -0.45 -16.29
N ASN A 65 -3.81 -0.17 -15.00
CA ASN A 65 -5.10 0.09 -14.37
C ASN A 65 -5.73 1.39 -14.91
N ARG A 66 -4.98 2.49 -14.96
CA ARG A 66 -5.45 3.79 -15.49
C ARG A 66 -5.85 3.72 -16.96
N ILE A 67 -5.10 3.00 -17.79
CA ILE A 67 -5.45 2.76 -19.20
C ILE A 67 -6.75 1.94 -19.32
N ASN A 68 -6.99 0.97 -18.42
CA ASN A 68 -8.27 0.26 -18.41
C ASN A 68 -9.44 1.20 -18.15
N TRP A 69 -9.30 2.09 -17.17
CA TRP A 69 -10.31 3.10 -16.85
C TRP A 69 -10.54 4.09 -17.98
N ALA A 70 -9.46 4.53 -18.65
CA ALA A 70 -9.56 5.33 -19.85
C ALA A 70 -10.39 4.60 -20.92
N CYS A 71 -10.08 3.33 -21.22
CA CYS A 71 -10.84 2.54 -22.20
C CYS A 71 -12.30 2.34 -21.79
N SER A 72 -12.58 2.05 -20.51
CA SER A 72 -13.94 1.89 -20.00
C SER A 72 -14.76 3.18 -20.14
N ALA A 73 -14.20 4.32 -19.73
CA ALA A 73 -14.86 5.61 -19.85
C ALA A 73 -15.13 5.99 -21.31
N LEU A 74 -14.14 5.81 -22.19
CA LEU A 74 -14.29 6.05 -23.62
C LEU A 74 -15.33 5.12 -24.26
N THR A 75 -15.45 3.87 -23.79
CA THR A 75 -16.48 2.93 -24.26
C THR A 75 -17.88 3.39 -23.83
N LEU A 76 -18.04 3.79 -22.56
CA LEU A 76 -19.29 4.34 -22.03
C LEU A 76 -19.70 5.66 -22.69
N ALA A 77 -18.73 6.45 -23.18
CA ALA A 77 -18.97 7.67 -23.93
C ALA A 77 -19.26 7.45 -25.42
N GLY A 78 -19.26 6.20 -25.90
CA GLY A 78 -19.46 5.86 -27.32
C GLY A 78 -18.27 6.20 -28.23
N LEU A 79 -17.10 6.45 -27.66
CA LEU A 79 -15.85 6.78 -28.37
C LEU A 79 -15.02 5.54 -28.74
N LEU A 80 -15.17 4.48 -27.95
CA LEU A 80 -14.69 3.14 -28.27
C LEU A 80 -15.87 2.17 -28.30
N GLU A 81 -15.71 1.10 -29.05
CA GLU A 81 -16.52 -0.10 -28.95
C GLU A 81 -15.67 -1.26 -28.44
N ARG A 82 -16.34 -2.27 -27.86
CA ARG A 82 -15.72 -3.49 -27.36
C ARG A 82 -16.29 -4.70 -28.13
N PRO A 83 -15.77 -5.02 -29.33
CA PRO A 83 -16.35 -6.06 -30.20
C PRO A 83 -16.36 -7.45 -29.54
N ARG A 84 -15.36 -7.73 -28.70
CA ARG A 84 -15.27 -8.94 -27.88
C ARG A 84 -14.46 -8.66 -26.62
N ARG A 85 -14.47 -9.61 -25.68
CA ARG A 85 -13.82 -9.45 -24.39
C ARG A 85 -12.36 -9.03 -24.50
N GLY A 86 -12.01 -7.99 -23.74
CA GLY A 86 -10.65 -7.45 -23.70
C GLY A 86 -10.14 -6.84 -25.01
N HIS A 87 -10.98 -6.65 -26.02
CA HIS A 87 -10.61 -6.08 -27.32
C HIS A 87 -11.42 -4.83 -27.61
N TYR A 88 -10.74 -3.79 -28.09
CA TYR A 88 -11.32 -2.47 -28.30
C TYR A 88 -11.06 -2.01 -29.73
N ARG A 89 -11.99 -1.20 -30.24
CA ARG A 89 -11.89 -0.53 -31.53
C ARG A 89 -12.41 0.90 -31.40
N ILE A 90 -11.83 1.85 -32.12
CA ILE A 90 -12.30 3.24 -32.12
C ILE A 90 -13.58 3.39 -32.95
N THR A 91 -14.52 4.21 -32.47
CA THR A 91 -15.71 4.60 -33.24
C THR A 91 -15.43 5.85 -34.07
N GLU A 92 -16.37 6.27 -34.92
CA GLU A 92 -16.23 7.52 -35.67
C GLU A 92 -16.19 8.75 -34.74
N ASN A 93 -16.98 8.72 -33.66
CA ASN A 93 -16.91 9.73 -32.61
C ASN A 93 -15.52 9.77 -31.97
N GLY A 94 -14.93 8.61 -31.68
CA GLY A 94 -13.57 8.52 -31.13
C GLY A 94 -12.51 9.11 -32.07
N ARG A 95 -12.63 8.86 -33.38
CA ARG A 95 -11.74 9.46 -34.39
C ARG A 95 -11.84 10.98 -34.42
N SER A 96 -13.05 11.53 -34.28
CA SER A 96 -13.25 12.99 -34.24
C SER A 96 -12.51 13.64 -33.06
N VAL A 97 -12.39 12.95 -31.92
CA VAL A 97 -11.64 13.42 -30.76
C VAL A 97 -10.14 13.23 -30.98
N ALA A 98 -9.70 12.09 -31.52
CA ALA A 98 -8.29 11.82 -31.83
C ALA A 98 -7.67 12.91 -32.74
N GLN A 99 -8.42 13.38 -33.75
CA GLN A 99 -7.98 14.44 -34.66
C GLN A 99 -7.72 15.79 -33.97
N ARG A 100 -8.30 16.03 -32.79
CA ARG A 100 -8.09 17.26 -32.02
C ARG A 100 -6.70 17.34 -31.37
N SER A 101 -5.95 16.22 -31.36
CA SER A 101 -4.57 16.16 -30.82
C SER A 101 -4.44 16.73 -29.41
N LEU A 102 -5.39 16.38 -28.53
CA LEU A 102 -5.43 16.87 -27.15
C LEU A 102 -4.35 16.22 -26.29
N SER A 103 -3.79 16.99 -25.35
CA SER A 103 -2.88 16.46 -24.31
C SER A 103 -3.62 15.80 -23.14
N GLU A 104 -4.88 16.19 -22.92
CA GLU A 104 -5.77 15.63 -21.91
C GLU A 104 -7.22 15.67 -22.41
N TYR A 105 -8.05 14.77 -21.91
CA TYR A 105 -9.48 14.76 -22.20
C TYR A 105 -10.21 14.28 -20.95
N SER A 106 -10.89 15.19 -20.27
CA SER A 106 -11.49 14.99 -18.94
C SER A 106 -12.90 14.39 -19.01
N GLU A 107 -13.47 14.04 -17.85
CA GLU A 107 -14.88 13.63 -17.76
C GLU A 107 -15.85 14.75 -18.14
N LYS A 108 -15.46 16.01 -17.88
CA LYS A 108 -16.23 17.19 -18.26
C LYS A 108 -16.24 17.39 -19.77
N ASP A 109 -15.13 17.13 -20.45
CA ASP A 109 -15.06 17.24 -21.91
C ASP A 109 -15.95 16.16 -22.58
N MET A 110 -16.01 14.96 -21.99
CA MET A 110 -16.88 13.88 -22.46
C MET A 110 -18.39 14.20 -22.33
N LEU A 111 -18.79 15.25 -21.60
CA LEU A 111 -20.19 15.68 -21.53
C LEU A 111 -20.74 16.14 -22.88
N GLU A 112 -19.92 16.32 -23.92
CA GLU A 112 -20.37 16.53 -25.30
C GLU A 112 -21.13 15.30 -25.87
N TRP A 113 -20.87 14.09 -25.34
CA TRP A 113 -21.46 12.84 -25.82
C TRP A 113 -22.73 12.42 -25.07
N ALA A 114 -23.75 11.98 -25.80
CA ALA A 114 -25.05 11.60 -25.23
C ALA A 114 -24.98 10.37 -24.32
N ASP A 115 -24.18 9.37 -24.71
CA ASP A 115 -24.02 8.13 -23.95
C ASP A 115 -23.36 8.41 -22.59
N TRP A 116 -22.35 9.28 -22.56
CA TRP A 116 -21.70 9.71 -21.32
C TRP A 116 -22.65 10.47 -20.39
N ARG A 117 -23.49 11.38 -20.91
CA ARG A 117 -24.51 12.09 -20.11
C ARG A 117 -25.54 11.12 -19.52
N THR A 118 -25.93 10.10 -20.28
CA THR A 118 -26.85 9.05 -19.82
C THR A 118 -26.23 8.25 -18.68
N TYR A 119 -24.99 7.80 -18.85
CA TYR A 119 -24.23 7.10 -17.81
C TYR A 119 -24.07 7.95 -16.53
N GLN A 120 -23.69 9.23 -16.65
CA GLN A 120 -23.58 10.14 -15.51
C GLN A 120 -24.91 10.35 -14.78
N THR A 121 -26.03 10.38 -15.52
CA THR A 121 -27.37 10.46 -14.93
C THR A 121 -27.71 9.20 -14.14
N GLU A 122 -27.39 8.01 -14.68
CA GLU A 122 -27.60 6.73 -13.99
C GLU A 122 -26.76 6.64 -12.71
N ILE A 123 -25.48 7.02 -12.76
CA ILE A 123 -24.59 7.07 -11.59
C ILE A 123 -25.13 8.07 -10.56
N SER A 124 -25.63 9.23 -11.00
CA SER A 124 -26.20 10.24 -10.11
C SER A 124 -27.49 9.77 -9.44
N GLN A 125 -28.35 9.02 -10.14
CA GLN A 125 -29.56 8.43 -9.56
C GLN A 125 -29.22 7.35 -8.52
N ARG A 126 -28.23 6.49 -8.80
CA ARG A 126 -27.72 5.48 -7.85
C ARG A 126 -27.09 6.13 -6.61
N LYS A 127 -26.35 7.23 -6.79
CA LYS A 127 -25.83 8.04 -5.67
C LYS A 127 -26.96 8.74 -4.92
N GLN A 128 -28.00 9.22 -5.60
CA GLN A 128 -29.12 9.92 -4.97
C GLN A 128 -29.98 9.00 -4.09
N SER A 129 -30.23 7.76 -4.54
CA SER A 129 -30.90 6.75 -3.72
C SER A 129 -30.13 6.42 -2.43
N ASP A 130 -28.80 6.51 -2.46
CA ASP A 130 -27.94 6.33 -1.28
C ASP A 130 -27.77 7.62 -0.44
N SER A 131 -27.93 8.81 -1.05
CA SER A 131 -27.59 10.10 -0.43
C SER A 131 -28.70 10.80 0.36
N LEU A 132 -29.85 10.15 0.59
CA LEU A 132 -30.83 10.66 1.56
C LEU A 132 -30.29 10.77 3.00
N GLU A 133 -29.06 10.29 3.27
CA GLU A 133 -28.41 10.38 4.59
C GLU A 133 -27.11 11.19 4.71
N SER A 134 -26.53 11.79 3.65
CA SER A 134 -25.40 12.70 3.88
C SER A 134 -25.14 13.73 2.77
N SER A 135 -25.23 15.00 3.14
CA SER A 135 -24.93 16.16 2.30
C SER A 135 -23.46 16.58 2.38
N ARG A 136 -22.89 16.85 1.20
CA ARG A 136 -21.82 17.82 0.82
C ARG A 136 -20.41 17.62 1.41
N ASP A 137 -19.44 17.34 0.54
CA ASP A 137 -18.46 18.36 0.09
C ASP A 137 -17.62 17.89 -1.12
N GLY A 138 -17.23 18.85 -1.96
CA GLY A 138 -15.98 18.82 -2.76
C GLY A 138 -15.95 18.12 -4.11
N ASP A 139 -16.33 18.84 -5.18
CA ASP A 139 -15.79 18.65 -6.53
C ASP A 139 -14.26 18.80 -6.48
N ARG A 140 -13.57 17.68 -6.33
CA ARG A 140 -12.26 17.48 -6.95
C ARG A 140 -12.49 16.47 -8.05
N GLU A 141 -12.33 16.91 -9.30
CA GLU A 141 -12.09 16.02 -10.44
C GLU A 141 -10.73 15.34 -10.21
N ASP A 142 -10.70 14.39 -9.27
CA ASP A 142 -9.53 13.59 -8.96
C ASP A 142 -9.41 12.53 -10.05
N THR A 143 -8.41 12.72 -10.91
CA THR A 143 -8.10 11.90 -12.09
C THR A 143 -7.56 10.49 -11.77
N ALA A 144 -7.83 9.99 -10.56
CA ALA A 144 -7.41 8.70 -10.04
C ALA A 144 -8.62 7.74 -9.90
N ASP A 145 -8.38 6.45 -10.14
CA ASP A 145 -9.39 5.41 -10.00
C ASP A 145 -9.89 5.26 -8.54
N PRO A 146 -11.16 4.85 -8.32
CA PRO A 146 -11.73 4.59 -7.01
C PRO A 146 -10.89 3.70 -6.06
N VAL A 147 -10.22 2.66 -6.56
CA VAL A 147 -9.38 1.77 -5.73
C VAL A 147 -8.14 2.50 -5.24
N GLU A 148 -7.49 3.29 -6.11
CA GLU A 148 -6.36 4.14 -5.72
C GLU A 148 -6.75 5.12 -4.61
N ARG A 149 -7.93 5.74 -4.74
CA ARG A 149 -8.46 6.69 -3.74
C ARG A 149 -8.74 6.02 -2.40
N LEU A 150 -9.43 4.88 -2.40
CA LEU A 150 -9.70 4.13 -1.18
C LEU A 150 -8.41 3.68 -0.50
N SER A 151 -7.44 3.19 -1.28
CA SER A 151 -6.15 2.73 -0.78
C SER A 151 -5.26 3.86 -0.25
N ALA A 152 -5.37 5.07 -0.82
CA ALA A 152 -4.73 6.25 -0.27
C ALA A 152 -5.35 6.64 1.08
N GLY A 153 -6.69 6.71 1.14
CA GLY A 153 -7.40 6.99 2.39
C GLY A 153 -7.13 5.95 3.49
N GLU A 154 -7.05 4.66 3.14
CA GLU A 154 -6.68 3.59 4.06
C GLU A 154 -5.26 3.80 4.63
N ARG A 155 -4.27 4.09 3.76
CA ARG A 155 -2.89 4.35 4.19
C ARG A 155 -2.81 5.54 5.13
N ASP A 156 -3.49 6.64 4.82
CA ASP A 156 -3.49 7.84 5.64
C ASP A 156 -4.14 7.58 7.01
N PHE A 157 -5.26 6.85 7.03
CA PHE A 157 -5.94 6.47 8.27
C PHE A 157 -5.08 5.54 9.13
N ASN A 158 -4.42 4.55 8.51
CA ASN A 158 -3.54 3.62 9.21
C ASN A 158 -2.30 4.34 9.76
N ALA A 159 -1.69 5.27 9.02
CA ALA A 159 -0.55 6.07 9.49
C ALA A 159 -0.91 6.96 10.70
N GLN A 160 -2.11 7.55 10.70
CA GLN A 160 -2.63 8.27 11.87
C GLN A 160 -2.83 7.33 13.07
N THR A 161 -3.35 6.13 12.82
CA THR A 161 -3.56 5.10 13.84
C THR A 161 -2.22 4.61 14.42
N GLU A 162 -1.20 4.35 13.59
CA GLU A 162 0.16 4.01 14.02
C GLU A 162 0.75 5.10 14.91
N THR A 163 0.62 6.37 14.51
CA THR A 163 1.11 7.52 15.27
C THR A 163 0.43 7.61 16.65
N ALA A 164 -0.89 7.45 16.69
CA ALA A 164 -1.68 7.46 17.93
C ALA A 164 -1.33 6.27 18.84
N LEU A 165 -1.17 5.08 18.25
CA LEU A 165 -0.76 3.85 18.96
C LEU A 165 0.61 4.05 19.61
N ARG A 166 1.59 4.57 18.87
CA ARG A 166 2.95 4.84 19.37
C ARG A 166 2.91 5.78 20.58
N SER A 167 2.14 6.87 20.50
CA SER A 167 1.98 7.81 21.62
C SER A 167 1.36 7.15 22.85
N ARG A 168 0.38 6.25 22.67
CA ARG A 168 -0.19 5.47 23.78
C ARG A 168 0.82 4.52 24.40
N LEU A 169 1.63 3.81 23.60
CA LEU A 169 2.68 2.92 24.11
C LEU A 169 3.72 3.67 24.95
N GLN A 170 4.10 4.89 24.54
CA GLN A 170 5.03 5.72 25.30
C GLN A 170 4.48 6.19 26.66
N LYS A 171 3.16 6.36 26.76
CA LYS A 171 2.47 6.79 27.99
C LYS A 171 2.06 5.63 28.89
N ALA A 172 1.89 4.43 28.33
CA ALA A 172 1.52 3.21 29.07
C ALA A 172 2.64 2.74 30.00
N SER A 173 2.32 1.99 31.06
CA SER A 173 3.33 1.53 32.03
C SER A 173 4.43 0.64 31.39
N PRO A 174 5.64 0.56 31.99
CA PRO A 174 6.69 -0.34 31.51
C PRO A 174 6.22 -1.77 31.32
N GLU A 175 5.48 -2.32 32.30
CA GLU A 175 5.00 -3.70 32.28
C GLU A 175 3.98 -3.92 31.15
N PHE A 176 3.13 -2.92 30.89
CA PHE A 176 2.21 -2.98 29.74
C PHE A 176 2.97 -3.02 28.43
N PHE A 177 4.00 -2.17 28.27
CA PHE A 177 4.79 -2.12 27.05
C PHE A 177 5.52 -3.44 26.79
N GLU A 178 6.17 -3.99 27.81
CA GLU A 178 6.85 -5.28 27.74
C GLU A 178 5.88 -6.40 27.35
N LYS A 179 4.70 -6.44 27.97
CA LYS A 179 3.65 -7.39 27.60
C LYS A 179 3.20 -7.22 26.14
N ALA A 180 2.92 -5.99 25.70
CA ALA A 180 2.48 -5.72 24.33
C ALA A 180 3.52 -6.15 23.29
N VAL A 181 4.80 -5.98 23.59
CA VAL A 181 5.92 -6.43 22.75
C VAL A 181 5.96 -7.96 22.65
N ILE A 182 5.80 -8.67 23.77
CA ILE A 182 5.76 -10.14 23.78
C ILE A 182 4.54 -10.65 22.99
N GLU A 183 3.37 -10.04 23.17
CA GLU A 183 2.16 -10.38 22.39
C GLU A 183 2.37 -10.16 20.88
N LEU A 184 3.06 -9.09 20.49
CA LEU A 184 3.40 -8.85 19.09
C LEU A 184 4.27 -9.98 18.51
N LEU A 185 5.38 -10.30 19.16
CA LEU A 185 6.27 -11.36 18.67
C LEU A 185 5.57 -12.72 18.64
N TRP A 186 4.67 -12.97 19.59
CA TRP A 186 3.82 -14.15 19.58
C TRP A 186 2.86 -14.18 18.39
N ALA A 187 2.15 -13.08 18.12
CA ALA A 187 1.24 -12.94 16.97
C ALA A 187 1.96 -13.07 15.62
N MET A 188 3.24 -12.70 15.58
CA MET A 188 4.13 -12.91 14.42
C MET A 188 4.57 -14.36 14.24
N GLY A 189 4.27 -15.26 15.19
CA GLY A 189 4.57 -16.68 15.12
C GLY A 189 5.93 -17.10 15.70
N TYR A 190 6.64 -16.21 16.42
CA TYR A 190 7.96 -16.57 16.97
C TYR A 190 7.92 -17.64 18.06
N GLY A 191 6.76 -17.91 18.66
CA GLY A 191 6.57 -18.98 19.63
C GLY A 191 6.42 -20.38 19.03
N GLY A 192 6.31 -20.54 17.71
CA GLY A 192 6.10 -21.86 17.09
C GLY A 192 4.81 -22.56 17.54
N ALA A 193 4.65 -23.84 17.17
CA ALA A 193 3.44 -24.62 17.48
C ALA A 193 3.35 -25.10 18.94
N TYR A 194 4.49 -25.19 19.63
CA TYR A 194 4.61 -25.76 20.98
C TYR A 194 5.43 -24.89 21.94
N GLY A 195 5.76 -23.65 21.56
CA GLY A 195 6.59 -22.80 22.40
C GLY A 195 5.82 -22.20 23.57
N GLU A 196 6.59 -21.61 24.48
CA GLU A 196 6.10 -20.94 25.67
C GLU A 196 6.62 -19.51 25.68
N LYS A 197 5.75 -18.55 26.05
CA LYS A 197 6.17 -17.18 26.35
C LYS A 197 6.38 -17.03 27.84
N GLN A 198 7.59 -16.61 28.23
CA GLN A 198 7.89 -16.31 29.63
C GLN A 198 8.22 -14.82 29.76
N HIS A 199 7.42 -14.12 30.55
CA HIS A 199 7.76 -12.77 30.97
C HIS A 199 8.72 -12.84 32.15
N VAL A 200 9.93 -12.32 31.98
CA VAL A 200 11.01 -12.37 32.99
C VAL A 200 11.18 -10.97 33.58
N GLY A 201 10.12 -10.41 34.16
CA GLY A 201 10.11 -9.06 34.71
C GLY A 201 10.73 -8.96 36.13
N ARG A 202 11.82 -9.67 36.43
CA ARG A 202 12.51 -9.52 37.73
C ARG A 202 13.73 -8.62 37.58
N SER A 203 13.74 -7.52 38.33
CA SER A 203 14.91 -6.66 38.51
C SER A 203 16.12 -7.48 38.96
N GLY A 204 17.09 -7.68 38.06
CA GLY A 204 18.32 -8.44 38.33
C GLY A 204 18.96 -9.11 37.11
N ASP A 205 18.22 -9.33 36.02
CA ASP A 205 18.65 -10.18 34.89
C ASP A 205 19.37 -9.43 33.75
N GLY A 206 20.16 -8.40 34.10
CA GLY A 206 21.06 -7.72 33.14
C GLY A 206 20.40 -6.96 31.97
N GLY A 207 19.07 -6.84 31.93
CA GLY A 207 18.35 -6.16 30.85
C GLY A 207 17.58 -7.09 29.92
N ILE A 208 17.11 -8.25 30.36
CA ILE A 208 16.16 -9.06 29.58
C ILE A 208 14.76 -8.85 30.13
N ASP A 209 13.83 -8.46 29.26
CA ASP A 209 12.43 -8.18 29.64
C ASP A 209 11.48 -9.34 29.25
N GLY A 210 11.94 -10.25 28.38
CA GLY A 210 11.18 -11.44 28.00
C GLY A 210 12.00 -12.47 27.25
N VAL A 211 11.51 -13.71 27.28
CA VAL A 211 12.07 -14.84 26.52
C VAL A 211 10.95 -15.58 25.81
N ILE A 212 11.14 -15.83 24.52
CA ILE A 212 10.25 -16.68 23.71
C ILE A 212 11.01 -17.95 23.35
N ARG A 213 10.49 -19.09 23.77
CA ARG A 213 10.99 -20.42 23.35
C ARG A 213 10.32 -20.78 22.03
N GLN A 214 11.09 -21.07 21.00
CA GLN A 214 10.53 -21.41 19.68
C GLN A 214 10.20 -22.91 19.54
N ASP A 215 10.74 -23.73 20.43
CA ASP A 215 10.55 -25.18 20.48
C ASP A 215 10.22 -25.66 21.90
N ALA A 216 9.61 -26.83 21.99
CA ALA A 216 9.15 -27.41 23.26
C ALA A 216 10.29 -27.73 24.25
N LEU A 217 11.52 -27.91 23.76
CA LEU A 217 12.69 -28.22 24.58
C LEU A 217 13.44 -26.95 25.03
N GLY A 218 13.07 -25.77 24.48
CA GLY A 218 13.72 -24.50 24.78
C GLY A 218 15.16 -24.43 24.29
N LEU A 219 15.50 -25.15 23.22
CA LEU A 219 16.84 -25.12 22.63
C LEU A 219 17.08 -23.82 21.85
N THR A 220 16.01 -23.27 21.27
CA THR A 220 16.02 -22.02 20.51
C THR A 220 15.23 -20.97 21.28
N ASN A 221 15.94 -20.08 21.96
CA ASN A 221 15.37 -19.02 22.77
C ASN A 221 15.65 -17.65 22.12
N VAL A 222 14.60 -16.86 21.95
CA VAL A 222 14.68 -15.47 21.50
C VAL A 222 14.54 -14.57 22.72
N TYR A 223 15.59 -13.82 23.02
CA TYR A 223 15.63 -12.90 24.14
C TYR A 223 15.19 -11.51 23.70
N ILE A 224 14.43 -10.85 24.56
CA ILE A 224 13.76 -9.60 24.22
C ILE A 224 14.15 -8.53 25.24
N GLN A 225 14.54 -7.37 24.73
CA GLN A 225 14.61 -6.13 25.51
C GLN A 225 13.67 -5.11 24.89
N ALA A 226 12.84 -4.49 25.71
CA ALA A 226 11.86 -3.47 25.36
C ALA A 226 12.14 -2.16 26.14
N LYS A 227 12.54 -1.10 25.42
CA LYS A 227 12.75 0.25 26.00
C LYS A 227 11.66 1.24 25.59
N ARG A 228 10.83 1.62 26.54
CA ARG A 228 9.83 2.69 26.38
C ARG A 228 10.47 4.06 26.55
N TYR A 229 10.94 4.65 25.45
CA TYR A 229 11.56 5.97 25.40
C TYR A 229 10.72 6.99 24.62
N ALA A 230 10.84 8.26 25.02
CA ALA A 230 10.31 9.40 24.28
C ALA A 230 11.12 9.66 23.01
N ASP A 231 10.54 10.39 22.06
CA ASP A 231 11.09 10.62 20.69
C ASP A 231 12.49 11.23 20.69
N HIS A 232 12.76 12.11 21.63
CA HIS A 232 14.05 12.79 21.78
C HIS A 232 15.11 11.90 22.43
N ASN A 233 14.73 10.82 23.11
CA ASN A 233 15.65 9.90 23.76
C ASN A 233 15.88 8.68 22.86
N LYS A 234 16.96 8.73 22.07
CA LYS A 234 17.33 7.66 21.14
C LYS A 234 18.20 6.63 21.83
N VAL A 235 17.94 5.34 21.56
CA VAL A 235 18.75 4.23 22.08
C VAL A 235 20.17 4.34 21.54
N GLY A 236 21.13 4.37 22.46
CA GLY A 236 22.55 4.50 22.18
C GLY A 236 23.27 3.17 22.11
N ASP A 237 24.55 3.27 21.80
CA ASP A 237 25.49 2.15 21.81
C ASP A 237 25.64 1.45 23.18
N PRO A 238 25.66 2.16 24.34
CA PRO A 238 25.76 1.52 25.65
C PRO A 238 24.64 0.51 25.92
N GLU A 239 23.40 0.83 25.56
CA GLU A 239 22.26 -0.07 25.77
C GLU A 239 22.37 -1.34 24.94
N ILE A 240 22.84 -1.25 23.70
CA ILE A 240 23.06 -2.43 22.84
C ILE A 240 24.22 -3.27 23.38
N ARG A 241 25.31 -2.66 23.86
CA ARG A 241 26.42 -3.40 24.48
C ARG A 241 26.00 -4.12 25.75
N ASN A 242 25.16 -3.48 26.58
CA ASN A 242 24.61 -4.12 27.78
C ASN A 242 23.74 -5.32 27.40
N PHE A 243 22.89 -5.17 26.37
CA PHE A 243 22.07 -6.27 25.88
C PHE A 243 22.90 -7.44 25.32
N ILE A 244 23.97 -7.16 24.57
CA ILE A 244 24.94 -8.18 24.13
C ILE A 244 25.53 -8.91 25.32
N GLY A 245 25.96 -8.19 26.37
CA GLY A 245 26.49 -8.81 27.58
C GLY A 245 25.48 -9.71 28.28
N ALA A 246 24.21 -9.32 28.31
CA ALA A 246 23.13 -10.15 28.84
C ALA A 246 22.95 -11.43 28.00
N LEU A 247 22.87 -11.32 26.67
CA LEU A 247 22.78 -12.49 25.78
C LEU A 247 23.91 -13.48 26.04
N ASP A 248 25.16 -12.98 26.08
CA ASP A 248 26.34 -13.83 26.29
C ASP A 248 26.32 -14.50 27.68
N SER A 249 25.89 -13.79 28.73
CA SER A 249 25.76 -14.37 30.08
C SER A 249 24.70 -15.49 30.18
N HIS A 250 23.68 -15.45 29.33
CA HIS A 250 22.66 -16.48 29.24
C HIS A 250 22.98 -17.57 28.19
N GLY A 251 24.15 -17.49 27.53
CA GLY A 251 24.52 -18.42 26.46
C GLY A 251 23.60 -18.31 25.24
N ALA A 252 22.93 -17.17 25.07
CA ALA A 252 21.97 -16.91 24.02
C ALA A 252 22.62 -16.26 22.80
N ASN A 253 22.10 -16.55 21.62
CA ASN A 253 22.61 -16.01 20.35
C ASN A 253 21.53 -15.27 19.53
N LEU A 254 20.27 -15.24 19.98
CA LEU A 254 19.18 -14.57 19.27
C LEU A 254 18.53 -13.52 20.18
N GLY A 255 18.54 -12.27 19.72
CA GLY A 255 17.99 -11.14 20.46
C GLY A 255 17.11 -10.24 19.61
N VAL A 256 16.06 -9.69 20.21
CA VAL A 256 15.26 -8.60 19.63
C VAL A 256 15.27 -7.43 20.60
N PHE A 257 15.77 -6.28 20.14
CA PHE A 257 15.75 -5.04 20.90
C PHE A 257 14.69 -4.11 20.32
N ILE A 258 13.73 -3.73 21.14
CA ILE A 258 12.53 -3.00 20.73
C ILE A 258 12.48 -1.69 21.50
N THR A 259 12.18 -0.60 20.81
CA THR A 259 11.94 0.69 21.45
C THR A 259 10.76 1.43 20.86
N THR A 260 10.05 2.22 21.66
CA THR A 260 9.09 3.20 21.15
C THR A 260 9.77 4.40 20.50
N SER A 261 11.08 4.60 20.68
CA SER A 261 11.86 5.71 20.09
C SER A 261 12.56 5.25 18.80
N SER A 262 13.77 5.76 18.55
CA SER A 262 14.64 5.38 17.43
C SER A 262 16.05 5.03 17.92
N PHE A 263 16.85 4.42 17.05
CA PHE A 263 18.24 4.05 17.32
C PHE A 263 19.21 5.06 16.73
N GLN A 264 20.28 5.36 17.47
CA GLN A 264 21.44 6.05 16.92
C GLN A 264 22.20 5.13 15.95
N ASP A 265 22.89 5.70 14.96
CA ASP A 265 23.59 4.88 13.96
C ASP A 265 24.70 4.01 14.57
N ARG A 266 25.36 4.50 15.63
CA ARG A 266 26.30 3.68 16.40
C ARG A 266 25.64 2.45 17.02
N ALA A 267 24.43 2.59 17.58
CA ALA A 267 23.68 1.47 18.16
C ALA A 267 23.36 0.40 17.10
N LYS A 268 22.95 0.83 15.88
CA LYS A 268 22.71 -0.06 14.74
C LYS A 268 23.97 -0.82 14.33
N THR A 269 25.09 -0.11 14.19
CA THR A 269 26.39 -0.71 13.84
C THR A 269 26.84 -1.71 14.90
N THR A 270 26.68 -1.40 16.18
CA THR A 270 27.03 -2.32 17.28
C THR A 270 26.19 -3.58 17.27
N ALA A 271 24.87 -3.48 17.05
CA ALA A 271 24.00 -4.65 16.92
C ALA A 271 24.39 -5.51 15.71
N ALA A 272 24.71 -4.90 14.57
CA ALA A 272 25.14 -5.60 13.37
C ALA A 272 26.51 -6.30 13.51
N ASN A 273 27.36 -5.81 14.40
CA ASN A 273 28.69 -6.36 14.66
C ASN A 273 28.70 -7.50 15.68
N TYR A 274 27.55 -7.88 16.25
CA TYR A 274 27.47 -9.01 17.17
C TYR A 274 27.88 -10.31 16.48
N ARG A 275 28.97 -10.94 16.94
CA ARG A 275 29.61 -12.09 16.27
C ARG A 275 29.07 -13.44 16.72
N HIS A 276 28.50 -13.52 17.92
CA HIS A 276 28.05 -14.77 18.53
C HIS A 276 26.61 -15.12 18.16
N GLY A 277 25.95 -14.29 17.34
CA GLY A 277 24.54 -14.45 17.04
C GLY A 277 23.95 -13.31 16.21
N ARG A 278 22.65 -13.06 16.37
CA ARG A 278 21.91 -12.02 15.64
C ARG A 278 21.04 -11.19 16.59
N ILE A 279 21.14 -9.86 16.45
CA ILE A 279 20.26 -8.91 17.11
C ILE A 279 19.40 -8.21 16.06
N VAL A 280 18.09 -8.23 16.24
CA VAL A 280 17.12 -7.48 15.43
C VAL A 280 16.70 -6.23 16.19
N LEU A 281 16.79 -5.07 15.54
CA LEU A 281 16.34 -3.79 16.10
C LEU A 281 14.97 -3.42 15.54
N ILE A 282 14.02 -3.11 16.41
CA ILE A 282 12.67 -2.63 16.03
C ILE A 282 12.44 -1.28 16.70
N ASP A 283 12.36 -0.23 15.88
CA ASP A 283 12.08 1.12 16.36
C ASP A 283 10.57 1.38 16.45
N GLY A 284 10.19 2.57 16.96
CA GLY A 284 8.80 2.88 17.25
C GLY A 284 7.90 2.90 16.02
N LEU A 285 8.43 3.28 14.85
CA LEU A 285 7.67 3.29 13.60
C LEU A 285 7.44 1.87 13.09
N LYS A 286 8.51 1.07 13.05
CA LYS A 286 8.41 -0.33 12.64
C LYS A 286 7.54 -1.14 13.60
N LEU A 287 7.64 -0.86 14.90
CA LEU A 287 6.83 -1.48 15.94
C LEU A 287 5.34 -1.30 15.68
N THR A 288 4.87 -0.06 15.50
CA THR A 288 3.43 0.18 15.30
C THR A 288 2.91 -0.36 13.99
N SER A 289 3.72 -0.31 12.92
CA SER A 289 3.37 -0.94 11.65
C SER A 289 3.20 -2.46 11.77
N LEU A 290 4.08 -3.12 12.52
CA LEU A 290 3.92 -4.54 12.84
C LEU A 290 2.67 -4.78 13.71
N MET A 291 2.42 -3.96 14.72
CA MET A 291 1.23 -4.10 15.57
C MET A 291 -0.07 -3.99 14.78
N LEU A 292 -0.16 -3.08 13.79
CA LEU A 292 -1.31 -3.01 12.90
C LEU A 292 -1.41 -4.27 12.01
N SER A 293 -0.29 -4.67 11.41
CA SER A 293 -0.24 -5.82 10.49
C SER A 293 -0.68 -7.13 11.16
N TYR A 294 -0.34 -7.31 12.44
CA TYR A 294 -0.65 -8.51 13.22
C TYR A 294 -1.84 -8.33 14.18
N GLY A 295 -2.55 -7.20 14.12
CA GLY A 295 -3.76 -6.96 14.91
C GLY A 295 -3.54 -6.84 16.42
N VAL A 296 -2.36 -6.41 16.86
CA VAL A 296 -2.02 -6.28 18.29
C VAL A 296 -2.31 -4.87 18.79
N ALA A 297 -3.06 -4.76 19.89
CA ALA A 297 -3.51 -3.49 20.47
C ALA A 297 -4.34 -2.59 19.53
N VAL A 298 -4.85 -3.14 18.43
CA VAL A 298 -5.74 -2.49 17.47
C VAL A 298 -6.91 -3.41 17.12
N HIS A 299 -7.96 -2.85 16.53
CA HIS A 299 -9.09 -3.61 15.98
C HIS A 299 -9.42 -3.09 14.58
N LYS A 300 -9.97 -3.96 13.73
CA LYS A 300 -10.48 -3.54 12.43
C LYS A 300 -11.74 -2.71 12.62
N THR A 301 -11.71 -1.44 12.20
CA THR A 301 -12.87 -0.54 12.34
C THR A 301 -13.94 -0.81 11.29
N ARG A 302 -13.53 -1.04 10.03
CA ARG A 302 -14.42 -1.29 8.88
C ARG A 302 -13.73 -2.15 7.82
N GLU A 303 -14.54 -2.83 7.02
CA GLU A 303 -14.12 -3.56 5.81
C GLU A 303 -14.89 -3.02 4.62
N PHE A 304 -14.20 -2.79 3.50
CA PHE A 304 -14.78 -2.27 2.27
C PHE A 304 -14.79 -3.37 1.21
N VAL A 305 -15.96 -3.64 0.63
CA VAL A 305 -16.14 -4.65 -0.43
C VAL A 305 -16.43 -3.93 -1.75
N LEU A 306 -15.69 -4.29 -2.80
CA LEU A 306 -15.87 -3.77 -4.15
C LEU A 306 -16.31 -4.89 -5.09
N TYR A 307 -17.33 -4.62 -5.90
CA TYR A 307 -17.82 -5.55 -6.90
C TYR A 307 -17.33 -5.12 -8.29
N LYS A 308 -16.98 -6.11 -9.12
CA LYS A 308 -16.67 -5.92 -10.53
C LYS A 308 -17.62 -6.81 -11.34
N ILE A 309 -18.01 -6.35 -12.52
CA ILE A 309 -18.73 -7.17 -13.49
C ILE A 309 -17.90 -8.44 -13.76
N ASP A 310 -18.55 -9.59 -13.64
CA ASP A 310 -18.03 -10.85 -14.12
C ASP A 310 -18.28 -10.95 -15.62
N ASP A 311 -17.25 -10.65 -16.43
CA ASP A 311 -17.37 -10.72 -17.89
C ASP A 311 -17.71 -12.14 -18.36
N ASP A 312 -17.35 -13.21 -17.61
CA ASP A 312 -17.63 -14.61 -17.97
C ASP A 312 -19.14 -14.89 -17.99
N PHE A 313 -19.90 -14.22 -17.12
CA PHE A 313 -21.35 -14.36 -17.04
C PHE A 313 -22.08 -13.90 -18.31
N PHE A 314 -21.46 -13.02 -19.10
CA PHE A 314 -22.05 -12.45 -20.32
C PHE A 314 -21.49 -13.06 -21.61
N GLU A 315 -20.67 -14.12 -21.50
CA GLU A 315 -20.32 -14.94 -22.64
C GLU A 315 -21.53 -15.87 -22.89
N ASP A 316 -22.38 -15.54 -23.87
CA ASP A 316 -23.35 -16.49 -24.41
C ASP A 316 -22.58 -17.76 -24.81
N ASP A 317 -23.00 -18.93 -24.31
CA ASP A 317 -22.49 -20.23 -24.74
C ASP A 317 -22.63 -20.33 -26.27
N LEU A 318 -21.62 -19.89 -27.01
CA LEU A 318 -21.43 -20.18 -28.42
C LEU A 318 -21.01 -21.64 -28.51
N ALA A 319 -21.97 -22.52 -28.22
CA ALA A 319 -21.94 -23.94 -28.55
C ALA A 319 -22.44 -24.16 -30.00
#